data_AF-A0A1M6JRS2-F1
#
_entry.id   AF-A0A1M6JRS2-F1
#
_cell.length_a   1.000
_cell.length_b   1.000
_cell.length_c   1.000
_cell.angle_alpha   90.00
_cell.angle_beta   90.00
_cell.angle_gamma   90.00
#
_symmetry.space_group_name_H-M   'P 1'
#
loop_
_entity.id
_entity.type
_entity.pdbx_description
1 polymer ?
#
loop_
_entity_poly.entity_id
_entity_poly.type
_entity_poly.pdbx_seq_one_letter_code
_entity_poly.pdbx_strand_id
1 'polypeptide(L)'
;MNIKRNIRLVRKIFNVLDLVNIVLSVVIIVLGIFIFVNISGNKALFPVLFLMAFVLNLSIAFRAWLNDNKGRYIIQLVISAFLLCVTFLGFIAV
;
A
#
# COMPACT_ATOMS: atom_id res chain seq x y z
N MET A 1 -32.22 -5.21 12.97
CA MET A 1 -31.92 -4.05 12.08
C MET A 1 -30.43 -3.62 12.07
N ASN A 2 -29.63 -3.94 13.09
CA ASN A 2 -28.21 -3.50 13.19
C ASN A 2 -27.23 -4.21 12.24
N ILE A 3 -27.40 -5.51 11.99
CA ILE A 3 -26.46 -6.32 11.19
C ILE A 3 -26.38 -5.85 9.72
N LYS A 4 -27.54 -5.55 9.09
CA LYS A 4 -27.60 -4.99 7.72
C LYS A 4 -26.99 -3.60 7.60
N ARG A 5 -26.80 -2.86 8.70
CA ARG A 5 -26.19 -1.53 8.71
C ARG A 5 -24.66 -1.65 8.69
N ASN A 6 -24.09 -2.55 9.51
CA ASN A 6 -22.65 -2.85 9.52
C ASN A 6 -22.14 -3.38 8.19
N ILE A 7 -22.86 -4.31 7.55
CA ILE A 7 -22.46 -4.87 6.25
C ILE A 7 -22.38 -3.78 5.14
N ARG A 8 -23.30 -2.81 5.16
CA ARG A 8 -23.30 -1.70 4.19
C ARG A 8 -22.16 -0.72 4.42
N LEU A 9 -21.82 -0.44 5.69
CA LEU A 9 -20.69 0.44 6.04
C LEU A 9 -19.36 -0.20 5.64
N VAL A 10 -19.16 -1.48 5.95
CA VAL A 10 -17.96 -2.24 5.55
C VAL A 10 -17.79 -2.23 4.03
N ARG A 11 -18.86 -2.45 3.27
CA ARG A 11 -18.83 -2.38 1.80
C ARG A 11 -18.47 -0.97 1.28
N LYS A 12 -18.97 0.08 1.93
CA LYS A 12 -18.64 1.47 1.55
C LYS A 12 -17.17 1.79 1.83
N ILE A 13 -16.64 1.37 2.98
CA ILE A 13 -15.23 1.52 3.34
C ILE A 13 -14.35 0.81 2.32
N PHE A 14 -14.74 -0.39 1.90
CA PHE A 14 -14.02 -1.12 0.87
C PHE A 14 -13.99 -0.42 -0.49
N ASN A 15 -15.11 0.14 -0.93
CA ASN A 15 -15.14 0.90 -2.18
C ASN A 15 -14.21 2.12 -2.13
N VAL A 16 -14.15 2.81 -0.98
CA VAL A 16 -13.23 3.94 -0.79
C VAL A 16 -11.79 3.45 -0.78
N LEU A 17 -11.49 2.35 -0.09
CA LEU A 17 -10.15 1.78 -0.02
C LEU A 17 -9.65 1.33 -1.40
N ASP A 18 -10.52 0.79 -2.25
CA ASP A 18 -10.17 0.45 -3.64
C ASP A 18 -9.81 1.68 -4.46
N LEU A 19 -10.62 2.75 -4.36
CA LEU A 19 -10.33 4.00 -5.06
C LEU A 19 -8.98 4.58 -4.62
N VAL A 20 -8.72 4.59 -3.31
CA VAL A 20 -7.44 5.04 -2.74
C VAL A 20 -6.29 4.17 -3.24
N ASN A 21 -6.44 2.84 -3.28
CA ASN A 21 -5.41 1.93 -3.78
C ASN A 21 -5.11 2.15 -5.27
N ILE A 22 -6.12 2.44 -6.09
CA ILE A 22 -5.92 2.76 -7.51
C ILE A 22 -5.11 4.05 -7.64
N VAL A 23 -5.50 5.11 -6.91
CA VAL A 23 -4.78 6.39 -6.92
C VAL A 23 -3.34 6.21 -6.42
N LEU A 24 -3.13 5.49 -5.32
CA LEU A 24 -1.80 5.17 -4.80
C LEU A 24 -0.95 4.41 -5.84
N SER A 25 -1.54 3.44 -6.55
CA SER A 25 -0.84 2.71 -7.61
C SER A 25 -0.34 3.65 -8.71
N VAL A 26 -1.18 4.59 -9.14
CA VAL A 26 -0.80 5.60 -10.15
C VAL A 26 0.31 6.50 -9.62
N VAL A 27 0.21 6.98 -8.38
CA VAL A 27 1.24 7.81 -7.75
C VAL A 27 2.58 7.07 -7.66
N ILE A 28 2.58 5.79 -7.29
CA ILE A 28 3.79 4.95 -7.23
C ILE A 28 4.46 4.86 -8.60
N ILE A 29 3.67 4.65 -9.67
CA ILE A 29 4.19 4.60 -11.04
C ILE A 29 4.85 5.93 -11.42
N VAL A 30 4.15 7.05 -11.16
CA VAL A 30 4.66 8.39 -11.46
C VAL A 30 5.96 8.69 -10.68
N LEU A 31 5.99 8.40 -9.37
CA LEU A 31 7.21 8.53 -8.56
C LEU A 31 8.36 7.69 -9.10
N GLY A 32 8.07 6.45 -9.52
CA GLY A 32 9.05 5.57 -10.15
C GLY A 32 9.65 6.17 -11.42
N ILE A 33 8.83 6.81 -12.26
CA ILE A 33 9.30 7.52 -13.46
C ILE A 33 10.21 8.70 -13.09
N PHE A 34 9.82 9.53 -12.12
CA PHE A 34 10.66 10.65 -11.67
C PHE A 34 12.01 10.20 -11.13
N ILE A 35 12.03 9.13 -10.34
CA ILE A 35 13.24 8.50 -9.85
C ILE A 35 14.10 8.03 -11.02
N PHE A 36 13.51 7.33 -11.99
CA PHE A 36 14.22 6.78 -13.14
C PHE A 36 14.86 7.86 -14.02
N VAL A 37 14.18 8.99 -14.22
CA VAL A 37 14.68 10.12 -15.04
C VAL A 37 15.86 10.82 -14.38
N ASN A 38 15.83 11.04 -13.06
CA ASN A 38 16.91 11.72 -12.34
C ASN A 38 17.17 11.06 -10.99
N ILE A 39 17.87 9.92 -11.03
CA ILE A 39 18.18 9.14 -9.83
C ILE A 39 18.94 10.00 -8.82
N SER A 40 19.94 10.79 -9.26
CA SER A 40 20.80 11.55 -8.36
C SER A 40 20.07 12.68 -7.63
N GLY A 41 19.19 13.40 -8.32
CA GLY A 41 18.37 14.46 -7.74
C GLY A 41 17.17 13.97 -6.94
N ASN A 42 16.64 12.79 -7.26
CA ASN A 42 15.40 12.27 -6.69
C ASN A 42 15.59 11.08 -5.73
N LYS A 43 16.81 10.86 -5.20
CA LYS A 43 17.09 9.74 -4.29
C LYS A 43 16.13 9.69 -3.09
N ALA A 44 15.73 10.85 -2.57
CA ALA A 44 14.77 10.97 -1.47
C ALA A 44 13.35 10.45 -1.78
N LEU A 45 13.02 10.24 -3.05
CA LEU A 45 11.74 9.62 -3.44
C LEU A 45 11.76 8.10 -3.29
N PHE A 46 12.92 7.45 -3.22
CA PHE A 46 13.00 5.99 -3.04
C PHE A 46 12.32 5.51 -1.74
N PRO A 47 12.68 6.05 -0.56
CA PRO A 47 12.02 5.65 0.69
C PRO A 47 10.52 5.93 0.65
N VAL A 48 10.12 7.05 0.06
CA VAL A 48 8.71 7.44 -0.08
C VAL A 48 7.94 6.48 -0.98
N LEU A 49 8.55 6.00 -2.07
CA LEU A 49 7.95 5.01 -2.97
C LEU A 49 7.71 3.69 -2.25
N PHE A 50 8.68 3.21 -1.47
CA PHE A 50 8.53 1.97 -0.70
C PHE A 50 7.50 2.13 0.44
N LEU A 51 7.42 3.30 1.05
CA LEU A 51 6.40 3.61 2.06
C LEU A 51 4.98 3.59 1.47
N MET A 52 4.80 4.19 0.29
CA MET A 52 3.53 4.16 -0.45
C MET A 52 3.14 2.71 -0.81
N ALA A 53 4.10 1.91 -1.27
CA ALA A 53 3.89 0.51 -1.57
C ALA A 53 3.52 -0.29 -0.29
N PHE A 54 4.13 0.00 0.85
CA PHE A 54 3.78 -0.59 2.14
C PHE A 54 2.32 -0.32 2.52
N VAL A 55 1.87 0.94 2.43
CA VAL A 55 0.47 1.32 2.75
C VAL A 55 -0.52 0.62 1.82
N LEU A 56 -0.17 0.50 0.53
CA LEU A 56 -0.99 -0.21 -0.45
C LEU A 56 -1.10 -1.70 -0.15
N ASN A 57 0.00 -2.38 0.19
CA ASN A 57 -0.01 -3.80 0.52
C ASN A 57 -0.75 -4.08 1.84
N LEU A 58 -0.66 -3.19 2.84
CA LEU A 58 -1.46 -3.28 4.06
C LEU A 58 -2.96 -3.18 3.78
N SER A 59 -3.35 -2.28 2.89
CA SER A 59 -4.75 -2.10 2.49
C SER A 59 -5.30 -3.36 1.81
N ILE A 60 -4.49 -4.02 1.00
CA ILE A 60 -4.84 -5.31 0.37
C ILE A 60 -4.88 -6.43 1.42
N ALA A 61 -3.94 -6.47 2.37
CA ALA A 61 -3.92 -7.44 3.47
C ALA A 61 -5.20 -7.33 4.30
N PHE A 62 -5.60 -6.12 4.69
CA PHE A 62 -6.82 -5.87 5.47
C PHE A 62 -8.07 -6.38 4.76
N ARG A 63 -8.16 -6.16 3.44
CA ARG A 63 -9.23 -6.73 2.61
C ARG A 63 -9.18 -8.26 2.55
N ALA A 64 -7.99 -8.84 2.40
CA ALA A 64 -7.84 -10.29 2.36
C ALA A 64 -8.25 -10.96 3.68
N TRP A 65 -7.92 -10.35 4.81
CA TRP A 65 -8.35 -10.80 6.14
C TRP A 65 -9.88 -10.81 6.27
N LEU A 66 -10.54 -9.74 5.85
CA LEU A 66 -12.00 -9.62 5.93
C LEU A 66 -12.75 -10.56 4.95
N ASN A 67 -12.12 -10.95 3.85
CA ASN A 67 -12.63 -11.95 2.92
C ASN A 67 -12.21 -13.40 3.30
N ASP A 68 -11.66 -13.58 4.50
CA ASP A 68 -11.15 -14.86 5.05
C ASP A 68 -10.13 -15.58 4.14
N ASN A 69 -9.44 -14.81 3.30
CA ASN A 69 -8.38 -15.31 2.43
C ASN A 69 -7.02 -15.23 3.16
N LYS A 70 -6.81 -16.21 4.04
CA LYS A 70 -5.62 -16.29 4.92
C LYS A 70 -4.30 -16.28 4.15
N GLY A 71 -4.23 -17.00 3.02
CA GLY A 71 -3.02 -17.06 2.20
C GLY A 71 -2.63 -15.70 1.66
N ARG A 72 -3.59 -14.99 1.02
CA ARG A 72 -3.34 -13.66 0.48
C ARG A 72 -3.03 -12.64 1.59
N TYR A 73 -3.70 -12.74 2.74
CA TYR A 73 -3.41 -11.89 3.89
C TYR A 73 -1.96 -12.02 4.37
N ILE A 74 -1.49 -13.25 4.59
CA ILE A 74 -0.12 -13.50 5.07
C ILE A 74 0.92 -13.01 4.05
N ILE A 75 0.72 -13.32 2.77
CA ILE A 75 1.64 -12.88 1.70
C ILE A 75 1.76 -11.35 1.69
N GLN A 76 0.63 -10.65 1.76
CA GLN A 76 0.60 -9.19 1.73
C GLN A 76 1.23 -8.57 2.98
N LEU A 77 1.08 -9.21 4.15
CA LEU A 77 1.79 -8.78 5.36
C LEU A 77 3.30 -8.96 5.26
N VAL A 78 3.76 -10.08 4.71
CA VAL A 78 5.20 -10.33 4.52
C VAL A 78 5.80 -9.29 3.56
N ILE A 79 5.12 -9.02 2.44
CA ILE A 79 5.52 -7.97 1.49
C ILE A 79 5.54 -6.60 2.18
N SER A 80 4.50 -6.29 2.96
CA SER A 80 4.42 -5.03 3.71
C SER A 80 5.59 -4.89 4.68
N ALA A 81 5.88 -5.90 5.49
CA ALA A 81 7.00 -5.88 6.43
C ALA A 81 8.35 -5.67 5.72
N PHE A 82 8.56 -6.36 4.59
CA PHE A 82 9.75 -6.17 3.76
C PHE A 82 9.86 -4.74 3.24
N LEU A 83 8.79 -4.20 2.65
CA LEU A 83 8.77 -2.84 2.11
C LEU A 83 9.01 -1.79 3.20
N LEU A 84 8.50 -2.01 4.40
CA LEU A 84 8.77 -1.14 5.55
C LEU A 84 10.25 -1.17 5.94
N CYS A 85 10.88 -2.34 5.99
CA CYS A 85 12.32 -2.46 6.23
C CYS A 85 13.12 -1.72 5.15
N VAL A 86 12.79 -1.91 3.87
CA VAL A 86 13.45 -1.22 2.75
C VAL A 86 13.25 0.30 2.84
N THR A 87 12.08 0.75 3.27
CA THR A 87 11.79 2.18 3.51
C THR A 87 12.77 2.76 4.53
N PHE A 88 12.94 2.11 5.69
CA PHE A 88 13.87 2.56 6.72
C PHE A 88 15.32 2.55 6.25
N LEU A 89 15.74 1.48 5.57
CA LEU A 89 17.09 1.41 4.97
C LEU A 89 17.31 2.55 3.96
N GLY A 90 16.30 2.83 3.14
CA GLY A 90 16.33 3.94 2.20
C GLY A 90 16.49 5.29 2.90
N PHE A 91 15.74 5.55 3.98
CA PHE A 91 15.86 6.81 4.72
C PHE A 91 17.25 7.00 5.36
N ILE A 92 17.92 5.91 5.73
CA ILE A 92 19.29 5.97 6.28
C ILE A 92 20.33 6.17 5.18
N ALA A 93 20.07 5.63 3.98
CA ALA A 93 21.03 5.61 2.88
C ALA A 93 21.00 6.86 1.98
N VAL A 94 19.93 7.64 2.02
CA VAL A 94 19.76 8.92 1.30
C VAL A 94 20.35 10.06 2.10
#